data_AF-A0A2B5K3L3-F1
#
_entry.id   AF-A0A2B5K3L3-F1
#
_cell.length_a   1.000
_cell.length_b   1.000
_cell.length_c   1.000
_cell.angle_alpha   90.00
_cell.angle_beta   90.00
_cell.angle_gamma   90.00
#
_symmetry.space_group_name_H-M   'P 1'
#
loop_
_entity.id
_entity.type
_entity.pdbx_description
1 polymer ?
#
loop_
_entity_poly.entity_id
_entity_poly.type
_entity_poly.pdbx_seq_one_letter_code
_entity_poly.pdbx_strand_id
1 'polypeptide(L)'
;MFYYKEEIINMIKPDKPDPAAAKVLQEILGGHYGEMRTMMQYFFQSSNFRGKEKQYRDLLRGVFLEEISHVELVQHTINQLLTGSGEPTPGNAGIDKAPLDEAVKHANPHHFIVGAQSSLPVDATGNPWNGSWVYSHGNLISDLLDNVVLESTGVLQKTRIYEMSSNQTFRETLAFLIVRDNAHQNAFAKALETLGVEWGKLFPVPNYDINKYPECRKYVDMGFHNAQFNFSLDPTRMGEIFQGESPSRNKGTLTVTDPPKGFPVPELPEMPNEHSPGLKDMDL
;
A
#
# COMPACT_ATOMS: atom_id res chain seq x y z
N MET A 1 -11.82 -18.41 2.23
CA MET A 1 -11.38 -18.29 3.63
C MET A 1 -10.02 -17.62 3.61
N PHE A 2 -9.77 -16.69 4.53
CA PHE A 2 -8.48 -16.00 4.69
C PHE A 2 -7.90 -16.37 6.04
N TYR A 3 -6.58 -16.39 6.13
CA TYR A 3 -5.85 -16.61 7.37
C TYR A 3 -5.02 -15.37 7.68
N TYR A 4 -4.97 -15.02 8.96
CA TYR A 4 -4.12 -13.96 9.46
C TYR A 4 -2.83 -14.55 10.03
N LYS A 5 -1.71 -13.90 9.74
CA LYS A 5 -0.42 -14.12 10.38
C LYS A 5 0.02 -12.77 10.93
N GLU A 6 0.39 -12.70 12.20
CA GLU A 6 0.79 -11.46 12.89
C GLU A 6 2.19 -11.01 12.46
N GLU A 7 2.31 -10.62 11.19
CA GLU A 7 3.53 -10.11 10.59
C GLU A 7 3.18 -9.13 9.46
N ILE A 8 3.89 -8.01 9.37
CA ILE A 8 3.79 -7.07 8.24
C ILE A 8 4.71 -7.50 7.09
N ILE A 9 4.29 -7.26 5.85
CA ILE A 9 4.99 -7.73 4.64
C ILE A 9 6.38 -7.10 4.43
N ASN A 10 6.61 -5.92 5.00
CA ASN A 10 7.86 -5.19 4.93
C ASN A 10 8.11 -4.45 6.25
N MET A 11 9.38 -4.20 6.57
CA MET A 11 9.72 -3.45 7.77
C MET A 11 9.18 -2.01 7.73
N ILE A 12 8.81 -1.49 8.88
CA ILE A 12 8.60 -0.06 9.09
C ILE A 12 9.86 0.50 9.73
N LYS A 13 10.58 1.34 8.98
CA LYS A 13 11.84 1.93 9.44
C LYS A 13 11.55 3.08 10.41
N PRO A 14 11.95 3.01 11.69
CA PRO A 14 11.66 4.10 12.63
C PRO A 14 12.35 5.42 12.26
N ASP A 15 11.65 6.53 12.47
CA ASP A 15 12.14 7.91 12.38
C ASP A 15 11.29 8.78 13.33
N LYS A 16 11.58 10.09 13.39
CA LYS A 16 10.80 11.06 14.16
C LYS A 16 9.32 11.12 13.70
N PRO A 17 8.39 11.53 14.59
CA PRO A 17 7.01 11.81 14.21
C PRO A 17 6.93 12.83 13.08
N ASP A 18 5.99 12.64 12.15
CA ASP A 18 5.73 13.53 11.02
C ASP A 18 4.24 13.48 10.61
N PRO A 19 3.37 14.21 11.34
CA PRO A 19 1.93 14.26 11.05
C PRO A 19 1.58 14.82 9.66
N ALA A 20 2.45 15.66 9.09
CA ALA A 20 2.26 16.19 7.74
C ALA A 20 2.50 15.11 6.69
N ALA A 21 3.55 14.28 6.85
CA ALA A 21 3.76 13.10 6.03
C ALA A 21 2.64 12.07 6.20
N ALA A 22 2.19 11.83 7.43
CA ALA A 22 1.05 10.94 7.71
C ALA A 22 -0.23 11.39 6.97
N LYS A 23 -0.51 12.69 6.96
CA LYS A 23 -1.63 13.28 6.22
C LYS A 23 -1.57 12.98 4.73
N VAL A 24 -0.42 13.18 4.09
CA VAL A 24 -0.30 12.92 2.64
C VAL A 24 -0.31 11.41 2.35
N LEU A 25 0.27 10.59 3.23
CA LEU A 25 0.29 9.13 3.06
C LEU A 25 -1.13 8.52 3.09
N GLN A 26 -2.13 9.22 3.63
CA GLN A 26 -3.54 8.82 3.51
C GLN A 26 -4.02 8.70 2.06
N GLU A 27 -3.43 9.43 1.10
CA GLU A 27 -3.76 9.25 -0.31
C GLU A 27 -3.40 7.85 -0.80
N ILE A 28 -2.34 7.26 -0.23
CA ILE A 28 -1.93 5.88 -0.52
C ILE A 28 -2.84 4.88 0.19
N LEU A 29 -3.45 5.23 1.33
CA LEU A 29 -4.41 4.35 2.00
C LEU A 29 -5.80 4.43 1.36
N GLY A 30 -6.50 5.53 1.60
CA GLY A 30 -7.92 5.72 1.28
C GLY A 30 -8.20 6.63 0.09
N GLY A 31 -7.17 7.08 -0.63
CA GLY A 31 -7.31 7.85 -1.87
C GLY A 31 -7.88 7.04 -3.04
N HIS A 32 -8.23 7.74 -4.12
CA HIS A 32 -8.86 7.11 -5.29
C HIS A 32 -7.95 6.10 -6.02
N TYR A 33 -6.64 6.14 -5.83
CA TYR A 33 -5.73 5.12 -6.38
C TYR A 33 -4.93 4.39 -5.28
N GLY A 34 -5.36 4.51 -4.02
CA GLY A 34 -4.70 3.90 -2.87
C GLY A 34 -5.00 2.41 -2.68
N GLU A 35 -4.35 1.81 -1.67
CA GLU A 35 -4.37 0.36 -1.42
C GLU A 35 -5.77 -0.17 -1.08
N MET A 36 -6.61 0.65 -0.45
CA MET A 36 -8.00 0.25 -0.21
C MET A 36 -8.75 0.02 -1.53
N ARG A 37 -8.45 0.78 -2.58
CA ARG A 37 -9.04 0.56 -3.90
C ARG A 37 -8.45 -0.67 -4.56
N THR A 38 -7.13 -0.83 -4.64
CA THR A 38 -6.49 -2.02 -5.28
C THR A 38 -6.99 -3.30 -4.62
N MET A 39 -7.00 -3.36 -3.28
CA MET A 39 -7.54 -4.49 -2.52
C MET A 39 -8.99 -4.80 -2.91
N MET A 40 -9.89 -3.82 -2.88
CA MET A 40 -11.31 -4.04 -3.20
C MET A 40 -11.53 -4.36 -4.68
N GLN A 41 -10.80 -3.69 -5.58
CA GLN A 41 -10.82 -3.90 -7.03
C GLN A 41 -10.57 -5.38 -7.36
N TYR A 42 -9.46 -5.92 -6.87
CA TYR A 42 -9.05 -7.28 -7.19
C TYR A 42 -9.84 -8.32 -6.39
N PHE A 43 -10.32 -7.98 -5.19
CA PHE A 43 -11.22 -8.85 -4.45
C PHE A 43 -12.54 -9.08 -5.21
N PHE A 44 -13.19 -8.01 -5.65
CA PHE A 44 -14.46 -8.09 -6.37
C PHE A 44 -14.28 -8.74 -7.73
N GLN A 45 -13.26 -8.37 -8.52
CA GLN A 45 -13.00 -9.00 -9.82
C GLN A 45 -12.71 -10.51 -9.69
N SER A 46 -11.88 -10.92 -8.73
CA SER A 46 -11.55 -12.35 -8.55
C SER A 46 -12.73 -13.16 -7.98
N SER A 47 -13.63 -12.54 -7.24
CA SER A 47 -14.84 -13.18 -6.69
C SER A 47 -15.97 -13.25 -7.72
N ASN A 48 -16.13 -12.21 -8.54
CA ASN A 48 -17.15 -12.12 -9.58
C ASN A 48 -16.75 -12.79 -10.90
N PHE A 49 -15.52 -13.30 -10.99
CA PHE A 49 -14.96 -13.93 -12.18
C PHE A 49 -15.85 -15.06 -12.71
N ARG A 50 -16.16 -15.02 -14.01
CA ARG A 50 -16.90 -16.05 -14.74
C ARG A 50 -16.03 -16.64 -15.84
N GLY A 51 -15.97 -17.96 -15.94
CA GLY A 51 -15.17 -18.65 -16.94
C GLY A 51 -14.38 -19.82 -16.37
N LYS A 52 -13.69 -20.56 -17.24
CA LYS A 52 -12.84 -21.71 -16.87
C LYS A 52 -11.35 -21.33 -16.82
N GLU A 53 -11.02 -20.10 -17.17
CA GLU A 53 -9.69 -19.54 -17.32
C GLU A 53 -9.12 -19.18 -15.94
N LYS A 54 -8.99 -20.21 -15.10
CA LYS A 54 -8.59 -20.13 -13.68
C LYS A 54 -7.26 -19.39 -13.50
N GLN A 55 -6.35 -19.42 -14.47
CA GLN A 55 -5.07 -18.71 -14.40
C GLN A 55 -5.21 -17.19 -14.23
N TYR A 56 -6.20 -16.54 -14.87
CA TYR A 56 -6.44 -15.11 -14.69
C TYR A 56 -7.13 -14.79 -13.37
N ARG A 57 -8.11 -15.62 -12.98
CA ARG A 57 -8.78 -15.50 -11.69
C ARG A 57 -7.80 -15.67 -10.53
N ASP A 58 -6.90 -16.64 -10.65
CA ASP A 58 -5.88 -16.91 -9.65
C ASP A 58 -4.83 -15.79 -9.61
N LEU A 59 -4.49 -15.17 -10.74
CA LEU A 59 -3.65 -13.96 -10.77
C LEU A 59 -4.31 -12.80 -10.02
N LEU A 60 -5.56 -12.45 -10.36
CA LEU A 60 -6.34 -11.41 -9.68
C LEU A 60 -6.43 -11.66 -8.18
N ARG A 61 -6.67 -12.92 -7.80
CA ARG A 61 -6.73 -13.32 -6.38
C ARG A 61 -5.37 -13.23 -5.70
N GLY A 62 -4.28 -13.59 -6.39
CA GLY A 62 -2.92 -13.49 -5.88
C GLY A 62 -2.55 -12.05 -5.54
N VAL A 63 -2.82 -11.11 -6.46
CA VAL A 63 -2.60 -9.67 -6.23
C VAL A 63 -3.50 -9.17 -5.11
N PHE A 64 -4.79 -9.48 -5.12
CA PHE A 64 -5.70 -9.13 -4.01
C PHE A 64 -5.17 -9.55 -2.63
N LEU A 65 -4.70 -10.78 -2.48
CA LEU A 65 -4.18 -11.26 -1.19
C LEU A 65 -2.99 -10.45 -0.71
N GLU A 66 -2.14 -9.99 -1.64
CA GLU A 66 -1.02 -9.10 -1.36
C GLU A 66 -1.48 -7.70 -0.97
N GLU A 67 -2.51 -7.15 -1.64
CA GLU A 67 -3.06 -5.83 -1.32
C GLU A 67 -3.63 -5.72 0.10
N ILE A 68 -4.10 -6.83 0.69
CA ILE A 68 -4.48 -6.85 2.12
C ILE A 68 -3.27 -6.46 2.99
N SER A 69 -2.10 -7.01 2.68
CA SER A 69 -0.87 -6.70 3.40
C SER A 69 -0.34 -5.29 3.09
N HIS A 70 -0.63 -4.74 1.92
CA HIS A 70 -0.32 -3.34 1.60
C HIS A 70 -1.15 -2.37 2.44
N VAL A 71 -2.46 -2.61 2.55
CA VAL A 71 -3.34 -1.83 3.43
C VAL A 71 -2.82 -1.85 4.87
N GLU A 72 -2.52 -3.03 5.42
CA GLU A 72 -1.97 -3.18 6.77
C GLU A 72 -0.63 -2.42 6.93
N LEU A 73 0.29 -2.58 5.99
CA LEU A 73 1.59 -1.89 6.00
C LEU A 73 1.41 -0.37 6.02
N VAL A 74 0.55 0.18 5.17
CA VAL A 74 0.30 1.62 5.10
C VAL A 74 -0.37 2.13 6.38
N GLN A 75 -1.33 1.40 6.93
CA GLN A 75 -1.96 1.76 8.21
C GLN A 75 -0.92 1.85 9.33
N HIS A 76 -0.09 0.83 9.50
CA HIS A 76 0.96 0.84 10.54
C HIS A 76 2.01 1.92 10.27
N THR A 77 2.32 2.22 9.01
CA THR A 77 3.24 3.32 8.65
C THR A 77 2.66 4.68 9.06
N ILE A 78 1.39 4.94 8.76
CA ILE A 78 0.70 6.18 9.16
C ILE A 78 0.65 6.29 10.68
N ASN A 79 0.28 5.20 11.39
CA ASN A 79 0.27 5.19 12.85
C ASN A 79 1.67 5.48 13.42
N GLN A 80 2.72 4.89 12.85
CA GLN A 80 4.10 5.13 13.28
C GLN A 80 4.55 6.59 13.03
N LEU A 81 4.11 7.22 11.94
CA LEU A 81 4.37 8.64 11.65
C LEU A 81 3.65 9.58 12.62
N LEU A 82 2.50 9.17 13.16
CA LEU A 82 1.72 9.95 14.13
C LEU A 82 2.17 9.72 15.58
N THR A 83 2.72 8.54 15.88
CA THR A 83 3.16 8.14 17.22
C THR A 83 4.22 9.09 17.75
N GLY A 84 3.97 9.67 18.94
CA GLY A 84 4.88 10.62 19.58
C GLY A 84 4.79 12.04 19.05
N SER A 85 3.80 12.35 18.22
CA SER A 85 3.47 13.74 17.87
C SER A 85 2.81 14.44 19.06
N GLY A 86 3.29 15.64 19.41
CA GLY A 86 2.79 16.39 20.56
C GLY A 86 3.38 15.95 21.89
N GLU A 87 2.83 16.48 22.98
CA GLU A 87 3.26 16.20 24.35
C GLU A 87 2.40 15.09 24.98
N PRO A 88 2.98 14.17 25.76
CA PRO A 88 2.28 12.97 26.25
C PRO A 88 1.28 13.27 27.38
N THR A 89 1.41 14.42 28.05
CA THR A 89 0.57 14.79 29.18
C THR A 89 -0.76 15.39 28.72
N PRO A 90 -1.92 14.87 29.18
CA PRO A 90 -3.23 15.41 28.81
C PRO A 90 -3.51 16.81 29.37
N GLY A 91 -4.56 17.45 28.87
CA GLY A 91 -5.08 18.71 29.40
C GLY A 91 -4.33 19.93 28.91
N ASN A 92 -4.05 20.89 29.81
CA ASN A 92 -3.39 22.16 29.48
C ASN A 92 -1.87 22.13 29.75
N ALA A 93 -1.27 20.95 29.60
CA ALA A 93 0.17 20.72 29.74
C ALA A 93 0.96 21.25 28.52
N GLY A 94 2.28 21.17 28.58
CA GLY A 94 3.18 21.68 27.53
C GLY A 94 3.51 23.17 27.68
N ILE A 95 4.43 23.65 26.84
CA ILE A 95 4.96 25.03 26.89
C ILE A 95 3.86 26.05 26.55
N ASP A 96 2.98 25.70 25.63
CA ASP A 96 1.90 26.53 25.09
C ASP A 96 0.51 26.17 25.63
N LYS A 97 0.44 25.19 26.55
CA LYS A 97 -0.79 24.65 27.13
C LYS A 97 -1.68 23.89 26.14
N ALA A 98 -1.12 23.43 25.02
CA ALA A 98 -1.83 22.70 23.97
C ALA A 98 -1.03 21.46 23.53
N PRO A 99 -1.11 20.33 24.26
CA PRO A 99 -0.26 19.15 24.00
C PRO A 99 -0.47 18.49 22.62
N LEU A 100 -1.58 18.79 21.93
CA LEU A 100 -1.92 18.27 20.60
C LEU A 100 -2.00 19.38 19.54
N ASP A 101 -1.22 20.45 19.68
CA ASP A 101 -1.28 21.61 18.79
C ASP A 101 -0.90 21.32 17.32
N GLU A 102 -0.20 20.22 17.04
CA GLU A 102 0.07 19.74 15.68
C GLU A 102 -1.20 19.55 14.84
N ALA A 103 -2.32 19.19 15.48
CA ALA A 103 -3.62 19.00 14.84
C ALA A 103 -4.17 20.29 14.18
N VAL A 104 -3.81 21.47 14.69
CA VAL A 104 -4.25 22.78 14.15
C VAL A 104 -3.21 23.45 13.24
N LYS A 105 -2.03 22.83 13.07
CA LYS A 105 -0.95 23.33 12.22
C LYS A 105 -0.91 22.62 10.87
N HIS A 106 -0.19 21.51 10.80
CA HIS A 106 0.22 20.87 9.55
C HIS A 106 -0.38 19.49 9.36
N ALA A 107 -0.97 18.91 10.41
CA ALA A 107 -1.54 17.58 10.37
C ALA A 107 -2.93 17.52 9.72
N ASN A 108 -3.45 16.30 9.57
CA ASN A 108 -4.88 16.09 9.41
C ASN A 108 -5.53 16.09 10.80
N PRO A 109 -6.41 17.04 11.14
CA PRO A 109 -7.01 17.11 12.47
C PRO A 109 -7.81 15.86 12.82
N HIS A 110 -8.38 15.13 11.84
CA HIS A 110 -9.09 13.89 12.11
C HIS A 110 -8.19 12.78 12.67
N HIS A 111 -6.89 12.78 12.36
CA HIS A 111 -5.95 11.81 12.96
C HIS A 111 -5.94 11.90 14.48
N PHE A 112 -6.07 13.10 15.04
CA PHE A 112 -6.09 13.37 16.47
C PHE A 112 -7.53 13.25 17.02
N ILE A 113 -8.49 13.91 16.37
CA ILE A 113 -9.88 13.99 16.88
C ILE A 113 -10.63 12.66 16.80
N VAL A 114 -10.42 11.89 15.73
CA VAL A 114 -11.18 10.64 15.46
C VAL A 114 -10.29 9.42 15.62
N GLY A 115 -9.03 9.53 15.20
CA GLY A 115 -8.11 8.39 15.12
C GLY A 115 -7.27 8.16 16.36
N ALA A 116 -7.23 9.08 17.34
CA ALA A 116 -6.26 9.01 18.43
C ALA A 116 -4.82 8.78 17.91
N GLN A 117 -4.32 9.71 17.10
CA GLN A 117 -3.05 9.63 16.37
C GLN A 117 -2.91 8.37 15.49
N SER A 118 -3.98 7.98 14.79
CA SER A 118 -3.98 6.80 13.91
C SER A 118 -4.55 7.04 12.52
N SER A 119 -4.26 6.12 11.61
CA SER A 119 -4.81 6.04 10.26
C SER A 119 -6.34 5.97 10.23
N LEU A 120 -6.90 6.43 9.12
CA LEU A 120 -8.35 6.52 8.89
C LEU A 120 -8.64 6.12 7.45
N PRO A 121 -9.82 5.55 7.14
CA PRO A 121 -10.21 5.15 5.78
C PRO A 121 -10.62 6.37 4.91
N VAL A 122 -9.69 7.30 4.72
CA VAL A 122 -9.89 8.58 4.03
C VAL A 122 -8.68 8.90 3.12
N ASP A 123 -8.88 9.81 2.17
CA ASP A 123 -7.81 10.37 1.33
C ASP A 123 -6.97 11.44 2.07
N ALA A 124 -5.97 12.03 1.42
CA ALA A 124 -5.10 13.04 2.04
C ALA A 124 -5.80 14.36 2.41
N THR A 125 -7.03 14.56 1.95
CA THR A 125 -7.88 15.71 2.26
C THR A 125 -8.99 15.38 3.27
N GLY A 126 -9.12 14.11 3.66
CA GLY A 126 -10.11 13.64 4.62
C GLY A 126 -11.43 13.17 4.01
N ASN A 127 -11.55 13.03 2.69
CA ASN A 127 -12.76 12.43 2.11
C ASN A 127 -12.77 10.92 2.39
N PRO A 128 -13.90 10.33 2.82
CA PRO A 128 -14.02 8.90 2.99
C PRO A 128 -13.74 8.13 1.71
N TRP A 129 -13.03 7.01 1.83
CA TRP A 129 -12.87 6.08 0.71
C TRP A 129 -14.24 5.67 0.15
N ASN A 130 -14.37 5.62 -1.17
CA ASN A 130 -15.65 5.42 -1.83
C ASN A 130 -15.69 4.12 -2.64
N GLY A 131 -16.61 3.22 -2.29
CA GLY A 131 -16.80 1.95 -3.01
C GLY A 131 -17.18 2.10 -4.49
N SER A 132 -17.68 3.26 -4.92
CA SER A 132 -17.95 3.54 -6.35
C SER A 132 -16.69 3.60 -7.23
N TRP A 133 -15.50 3.60 -6.64
CA TRP A 133 -14.22 3.54 -7.35
C TRP A 133 -13.82 2.11 -7.80
N VAL A 134 -14.56 1.09 -7.38
CA VAL A 134 -14.28 -0.32 -7.67
C VAL A 134 -14.92 -0.71 -9.02
N TYR A 135 -14.09 -1.11 -9.98
CA TYR A 135 -14.52 -1.45 -11.35
C TYR A 135 -14.48 -2.96 -11.64
N SER A 136 -15.52 -3.68 -11.26
CA SER A 136 -15.66 -5.12 -11.56
C SER A 136 -16.70 -5.32 -12.66
N HIS A 137 -16.30 -5.15 -13.92
CA HIS A 137 -17.21 -5.20 -15.08
C HIS A 137 -17.68 -6.62 -15.41
N GLY A 138 -16.92 -7.64 -14.98
CA GLY A 138 -17.18 -9.04 -15.32
C GLY A 138 -16.77 -9.40 -16.76
N ASN A 139 -16.18 -8.45 -17.49
CA ASN A 139 -15.45 -8.69 -18.73
C ASN A 139 -13.96 -8.64 -18.42
N LEU A 140 -13.27 -9.78 -18.60
CA LEU A 140 -11.85 -9.93 -18.25
C LEU A 140 -10.96 -8.87 -18.90
N ILE A 141 -11.16 -8.56 -20.19
CA ILE A 141 -10.30 -7.62 -20.90
C ILE A 141 -10.50 -6.20 -20.36
N SER A 142 -11.76 -5.78 -20.16
CA SER A 142 -12.07 -4.48 -19.55
C SER A 142 -11.48 -4.36 -18.14
N ASP A 143 -11.64 -5.40 -17.32
CA ASP A 143 -11.10 -5.43 -15.96
C ASP A 143 -9.56 -5.35 -15.96
N LEU A 144 -8.88 -6.09 -16.83
CA LEU A 144 -7.41 -6.03 -16.93
C LEU A 144 -6.89 -4.67 -17.42
N LEU A 145 -7.59 -4.02 -18.35
CA LEU A 145 -7.23 -2.67 -18.79
C LEU A 145 -7.35 -1.65 -17.65
N ASP A 146 -8.44 -1.71 -16.88
CA ASP A 146 -8.60 -0.88 -15.68
C ASP A 146 -7.53 -1.15 -14.64
N ASN A 147 -7.15 -2.42 -14.45
CA ASN A 147 -6.11 -2.80 -13.50
C ASN A 147 -4.74 -2.25 -13.90
N VAL A 148 -4.39 -2.28 -15.19
CA VAL A 148 -3.17 -1.64 -15.68
C VAL A 148 -3.21 -0.14 -15.41
N VAL A 149 -4.33 0.54 -15.64
CA VAL A 149 -4.48 1.98 -15.35
C VAL A 149 -4.34 2.24 -13.84
N LEU A 150 -4.96 1.42 -13.02
CA LEU A 150 -4.92 1.52 -11.56
C LEU A 150 -3.48 1.43 -11.05
N GLU A 151 -2.76 0.36 -11.38
CA GLU A 151 -1.38 0.17 -10.93
C GLU A 151 -0.42 1.22 -11.49
N SER A 152 -0.58 1.59 -12.76
CA SER A 152 0.24 2.65 -13.37
C SER A 152 0.07 4.00 -12.65
N THR A 153 -1.15 4.29 -12.23
CA THR A 153 -1.46 5.51 -11.49
C THR A 153 -0.99 5.40 -10.03
N GLY A 154 -1.05 4.20 -9.43
CA GLY A 154 -0.48 3.86 -8.13
C GLY A 154 1.02 4.18 -8.07
N VAL A 155 1.80 3.66 -9.03
CA VAL A 155 3.24 4.00 -9.16
C VAL A 155 3.43 5.52 -9.32
N LEU A 156 2.63 6.18 -10.15
CA LEU A 156 2.73 7.62 -10.39
C LEU A 156 2.48 8.46 -9.14
N GLN A 157 1.42 8.17 -8.38
CA GLN A 157 1.13 8.94 -7.18
C GLN A 157 2.16 8.65 -6.09
N LYS A 158 2.58 7.39 -5.91
CA LYS A 158 3.55 7.00 -4.88
C LYS A 158 4.91 7.65 -5.14
N THR A 159 5.35 7.71 -6.40
CA THR A 159 6.59 8.42 -6.78
C THR A 159 6.50 9.92 -6.52
N ARG A 160 5.37 10.58 -6.78
CA ARG A 160 5.15 11.99 -6.41
C ARG A 160 5.13 12.20 -4.89
N ILE A 161 4.44 11.33 -4.17
CA ILE A 161 4.30 11.41 -2.71
C ILE A 161 5.65 11.17 -2.03
N TYR A 162 6.46 10.26 -2.55
CA TYR A 162 7.83 10.01 -2.09
C TYR A 162 8.70 11.29 -2.10
N GLU A 163 8.47 12.19 -3.05
CA GLU A 163 9.19 13.47 -3.15
C GLU A 163 8.76 14.50 -2.08
N MET A 164 7.67 14.25 -1.33
CA MET A 164 7.08 15.22 -0.39
C MET A 164 7.64 15.16 1.04
N SER A 165 8.30 14.07 1.43
CA SER A 165 8.96 13.97 2.75
C SER A 165 10.28 13.20 2.66
N SER A 166 11.21 13.57 3.54
CA SER A 166 12.47 12.83 3.75
C SER A 166 12.42 11.87 4.93
N ASN A 167 11.27 11.76 5.61
CA ASN A 167 11.08 10.84 6.73
C ASN A 167 11.32 9.40 6.28
N GLN A 168 12.16 8.68 7.03
CA GLN A 168 12.57 7.33 6.65
C GLN A 168 11.44 6.31 6.76
N THR A 169 10.56 6.42 7.77
CA THR A 169 9.35 5.62 7.91
C THR A 169 8.48 5.74 6.65
N PHE A 170 8.29 6.97 6.20
CA PHE A 170 7.49 7.31 5.02
C PHE A 170 8.11 6.77 3.71
N ARG A 171 9.42 7.00 3.50
CA ARG A 171 10.12 6.59 2.27
C ARG A 171 10.31 5.10 2.15
N GLU A 172 10.54 4.41 3.26
CA GLU A 172 10.70 2.96 3.30
C GLU A 172 9.46 2.24 2.75
N THR A 173 8.29 2.59 3.29
CA THR A 173 7.01 2.01 2.88
C THR A 173 6.68 2.35 1.43
N LEU A 174 6.84 3.62 1.03
CA LEU A 174 6.60 4.02 -0.37
C LEU A 174 7.53 3.30 -1.33
N ALA A 175 8.81 3.11 -0.98
CA ALA A 175 9.76 2.42 -1.84
C ALA A 175 9.40 0.95 -2.07
N PHE A 176 8.92 0.27 -1.01
CA PHE A 176 8.40 -1.09 -1.15
C PHE A 176 7.21 -1.10 -2.11
N LEU A 177 6.20 -0.26 -1.85
CA LEU A 177 4.97 -0.22 -2.64
C LEU A 177 5.21 0.20 -4.10
N ILE A 178 6.07 1.19 -4.38
CA ILE A 178 6.46 1.56 -5.76
C ILE A 178 6.98 0.36 -6.55
N VAL A 179 7.76 -0.51 -5.90
CA VAL A 179 8.30 -1.72 -6.53
C VAL A 179 7.23 -2.80 -6.69
N ARG A 180 6.29 -2.92 -5.74
CA ARG A 180 5.19 -3.89 -5.81
C ARG A 180 4.13 -3.49 -6.84
N ASP A 181 3.65 -2.25 -6.83
CA ASP A 181 2.77 -1.71 -7.87
C ASP A 181 3.37 -1.88 -9.27
N ASN A 182 4.71 -1.72 -9.42
CA ASN A 182 5.35 -1.98 -10.71
C ASN A 182 5.30 -3.47 -11.09
N ALA A 183 5.47 -4.38 -10.12
CA ALA A 183 5.32 -5.81 -10.37
C ALA A 183 3.88 -6.17 -10.77
N HIS A 184 2.88 -5.57 -10.13
CA HIS A 184 1.46 -5.77 -10.43
C HIS A 184 1.05 -5.17 -11.77
N GLN A 185 1.54 -3.97 -12.09
CA GLN A 185 1.47 -3.38 -13.42
C GLN A 185 2.00 -4.37 -14.47
N ASN A 186 3.18 -4.95 -14.23
CA ASN A 186 3.76 -5.95 -15.12
C ASN A 186 2.91 -7.22 -15.17
N ALA A 187 2.26 -7.61 -14.06
CA ALA A 187 1.42 -8.79 -14.00
C ALA A 187 0.16 -8.67 -14.86
N PHE A 188 -0.56 -7.55 -14.75
CA PHE A 188 -1.75 -7.29 -15.57
C PHE A 188 -1.38 -6.98 -17.02
N ALA A 189 -0.24 -6.33 -17.25
CA ALA A 189 0.31 -6.22 -18.58
C ALA A 189 0.55 -7.61 -19.18
N LYS A 190 1.23 -8.50 -18.45
CA LYS A 190 1.50 -9.86 -18.92
C LYS A 190 0.23 -10.66 -19.20
N ALA A 191 -0.81 -10.49 -18.40
CA ALA A 191 -2.13 -11.11 -18.63
C ALA A 191 -2.79 -10.65 -19.94
N LEU A 192 -2.61 -9.40 -20.33
CA LEU A 192 -3.08 -8.91 -21.63
C LEU A 192 -2.16 -9.35 -22.78
N GLU A 193 -0.86 -9.55 -22.55
CA GLU A 193 0.04 -10.14 -23.56
C GLU A 193 -0.40 -11.55 -23.95
N THR A 194 -0.86 -12.37 -23.00
CA THR A 194 -1.38 -13.71 -23.30
C THR A 194 -2.70 -13.68 -24.10
N LEU A 195 -3.29 -12.49 -24.25
CA LEU A 195 -4.47 -12.22 -25.09
C LEU A 195 -4.12 -11.52 -26.41
N GLY A 196 -2.82 -11.34 -26.71
CA GLY A 196 -2.32 -10.78 -27.96
C GLY A 196 -2.03 -9.27 -27.94
N VAL A 197 -2.00 -8.63 -26.76
CA VAL A 197 -1.56 -7.23 -26.64
C VAL A 197 -0.03 -7.16 -26.62
N GLU A 198 0.55 -6.25 -27.39
CA GLU A 198 1.98 -5.97 -27.34
C GLU A 198 2.21 -4.58 -26.72
N TRP A 199 2.84 -4.52 -25.55
CA TRP A 199 3.05 -3.26 -24.82
C TRP A 199 4.24 -2.43 -25.30
N GLY A 200 4.96 -2.93 -26.32
CA GLY A 200 6.29 -2.49 -26.73
C GLY A 200 6.58 -1.00 -26.53
N LYS A 201 7.63 -0.71 -25.75
CA LYS A 201 8.19 0.60 -25.38
C LYS A 201 7.40 1.47 -24.39
N LEU A 202 6.15 1.14 -24.05
CA LEU A 202 5.36 2.00 -23.17
C LEU A 202 5.70 1.85 -21.68
N PHE A 203 6.06 0.65 -21.23
CA PHE A 203 6.27 0.35 -19.80
C PHE A 203 7.73 0.56 -19.34
N PRO A 204 7.95 0.97 -18.08
CA PRO A 204 6.95 1.19 -17.03
C PRO A 204 6.21 2.53 -17.16
N VAL A 205 5.02 2.62 -16.58
CA VAL A 205 4.25 3.87 -16.45
C VAL A 205 4.09 4.24 -14.97
N PRO A 206 4.50 5.43 -14.53
CA PRO A 206 5.23 6.43 -15.31
C PRO A 206 6.63 5.94 -15.69
N ASN A 207 7.26 6.63 -16.65
CA ASN A 207 8.67 6.44 -16.91
C ASN A 207 9.46 7.20 -15.84
N TYR A 208 10.08 6.47 -14.90
CA TYR A 208 10.96 7.04 -13.88
C TYR A 208 12.31 6.31 -13.83
N ASP A 209 13.34 7.02 -13.37
CA ASP A 209 14.66 6.45 -13.11
C ASP A 209 14.71 5.92 -11.68
N ILE A 210 14.57 4.61 -11.53
CA ILE A 210 14.63 3.91 -10.23
C ILE A 210 15.92 4.22 -9.45
N ASN A 211 17.01 4.61 -10.13
CA ASN A 211 18.27 4.97 -9.46
C ASN A 211 18.18 6.27 -8.64
N LYS A 212 17.15 7.09 -8.89
CA LYS A 212 16.81 8.29 -8.10
C LYS A 212 16.01 7.99 -6.83
N TYR A 213 15.61 6.74 -6.63
CA TYR A 213 14.87 6.26 -5.46
C TYR A 213 15.73 5.25 -4.69
N PRO A 214 16.66 5.71 -3.84
CA PRO A 214 17.66 4.84 -3.19
C PRO A 214 17.05 3.66 -2.45
N GLU A 215 15.95 3.90 -1.75
CA GLU A 215 15.20 2.96 -0.94
C GLU A 215 14.55 1.86 -1.81
N CYS A 216 14.20 2.16 -3.07
CA CYS A 216 13.64 1.16 -3.99
C CYS A 216 14.69 0.15 -4.47
N ARG A 217 15.96 0.58 -4.59
CA ARG A 217 17.02 -0.25 -5.18
C ARG A 217 17.18 -1.60 -4.48
N LYS A 218 17.10 -1.62 -3.15
CA LYS A 218 17.23 -2.88 -2.39
C LYS A 218 16.13 -3.90 -2.74
N TYR A 219 14.89 -3.46 -2.97
CA TYR A 219 13.80 -4.36 -3.38
C TYR A 219 13.95 -4.81 -4.83
N VAL A 220 14.52 -3.93 -5.66
CA VAL A 220 14.91 -4.29 -7.02
C VAL A 220 16.01 -5.36 -7.02
N ASP A 221 17.03 -5.20 -6.19
CA ASP A 221 18.14 -6.15 -6.03
C ASP A 221 17.66 -7.50 -5.45
N MET A 222 16.63 -7.47 -4.60
CA MET A 222 15.90 -8.67 -4.13
C MET A 222 15.03 -9.33 -5.21
N GLY A 223 14.90 -8.71 -6.39
CA GLY A 223 14.10 -9.23 -7.51
C GLY A 223 12.59 -8.99 -7.38
N PHE A 224 12.14 -8.22 -6.39
CA PHE A 224 10.70 -8.08 -6.10
C PHE A 224 9.93 -7.49 -7.28
N HIS A 225 10.53 -6.57 -8.02
CA HIS A 225 9.92 -5.99 -9.23
C HIS A 225 9.59 -7.00 -10.36
N ASN A 226 10.14 -8.23 -10.31
CA ASN A 226 9.82 -9.32 -11.24
C ASN A 226 9.15 -10.52 -10.53
N ALA A 227 8.70 -10.36 -9.27
CA ALA A 227 8.11 -11.43 -8.48
C ALA A 227 6.62 -11.19 -8.24
N GLN A 228 5.80 -12.24 -8.41
CA GLN A 228 4.44 -12.28 -7.88
C GLN A 228 4.44 -13.17 -6.63
N PHE A 229 4.12 -12.60 -5.47
CA PHE A 229 4.09 -13.35 -4.23
C PHE A 229 2.85 -14.23 -4.16
N ASN A 230 3.04 -15.51 -3.78
CA ASN A 230 1.97 -16.48 -3.63
C ASN A 230 1.55 -16.64 -2.17
N PHE A 231 0.55 -15.88 -1.76
CA PHE A 231 -0.09 -16.02 -0.45
C PHE A 231 -1.13 -17.15 -0.37
N SER A 232 -1.35 -17.90 -1.46
CA SER A 232 -2.31 -19.01 -1.45
C SER A 232 -1.71 -20.26 -0.78
N LEU A 233 -2.46 -20.85 0.14
CA LEU A 233 -2.15 -22.16 0.72
C LEU A 233 -2.52 -23.32 -0.21
N ASP A 234 -3.29 -23.03 -1.27
CA ASP A 234 -3.70 -24.00 -2.29
C ASP A 234 -2.89 -23.82 -3.59
N PRO A 235 -2.83 -24.85 -4.46
CA PRO A 235 -2.23 -24.70 -5.77
C PRO A 235 -2.91 -23.61 -6.62
N THR A 236 -2.08 -22.72 -7.15
CA THR A 236 -2.45 -21.59 -8.00
C THR A 236 -1.98 -21.78 -9.44
N ARG A 237 -2.75 -21.26 -10.41
CA ARG A 237 -2.38 -21.25 -11.84
C ARG A 237 -1.79 -19.92 -12.31
N MET A 238 -1.55 -18.96 -11.42
CA MET A 238 -1.08 -17.62 -11.83
C MET A 238 0.28 -17.63 -12.54
N GLY A 239 1.13 -18.63 -12.28
CA GLY A 239 2.41 -18.81 -12.98
C GLY A 239 2.28 -19.17 -14.46
N GLU A 240 1.09 -19.59 -14.92
CA GLU A 240 0.83 -19.76 -16.35
C GLU A 240 0.76 -18.41 -17.09
N ILE A 241 0.47 -17.32 -16.35
CA ILE A 241 0.47 -15.94 -16.86
C ILE A 241 1.78 -15.24 -16.47
N PHE A 242 2.12 -15.21 -15.19
CA PHE A 242 3.24 -14.46 -14.64
C PHE A 242 4.57 -15.24 -14.81
N GLN A 243 5.05 -15.31 -16.05
CA GLN A 243 6.27 -16.02 -16.42
C GLN A 243 6.93 -15.40 -17.66
N GLY A 244 8.19 -15.75 -17.92
CA GLY A 244 8.94 -15.28 -19.09
C GLY A 244 9.49 -13.86 -18.92
N GLU A 245 9.83 -13.20 -20.02
CA GLU A 245 10.37 -11.84 -19.97
C GLU A 245 9.31 -10.82 -19.49
N SER A 246 9.74 -9.91 -18.62
CA SER A 246 8.96 -8.80 -18.11
C SER A 246 8.51 -7.89 -19.25
N PRO A 247 7.26 -7.40 -19.26
CA PRO A 247 6.79 -6.42 -20.25
C PRO A 247 7.47 -5.04 -20.07
N SER A 248 8.13 -4.81 -18.95
CA SER A 248 8.90 -3.59 -18.68
C SER A 248 10.29 -3.64 -19.31
N ARG A 249 10.87 -2.46 -19.57
CA ARG A 249 12.17 -2.31 -20.25
C ARG A 249 13.38 -2.98 -19.57
N ASN A 250 13.23 -3.50 -18.35
CA ASN A 250 14.33 -4.13 -17.60
C ASN A 250 14.69 -5.54 -18.13
N LYS A 251 13.81 -6.16 -18.95
CA LYS A 251 13.98 -7.51 -19.50
C LYS A 251 14.25 -8.58 -18.44
N GLY A 252 13.74 -8.38 -17.22
CA GLY A 252 13.86 -9.37 -16.15
C GLY A 252 12.97 -10.59 -16.42
N THR A 253 13.24 -11.71 -15.75
CA THR A 253 12.40 -12.91 -15.82
C THR A 253 11.35 -12.86 -14.72
N LEU A 254 10.07 -12.89 -15.09
CA LEU A 254 8.95 -12.95 -14.17
C LEU A 254 8.88 -14.33 -13.50
N THR A 255 8.63 -14.36 -12.19
CA THR A 255 8.52 -15.60 -11.42
C THR A 255 7.47 -15.47 -10.32
N VAL A 256 6.69 -16.53 -10.09
CA VAL A 256 5.85 -16.65 -8.89
C VAL A 256 6.68 -17.23 -7.76
N THR A 257 6.74 -16.54 -6.63
CA THR A 257 7.56 -16.94 -5.48
C THR A 257 6.74 -17.04 -4.21
N ASP A 258 7.28 -17.68 -3.19
CA ASP A 258 6.76 -17.51 -1.82
C ASP A 258 6.84 -16.03 -1.42
N PRO A 259 5.93 -15.57 -0.54
CA PRO A 259 6.00 -14.21 0.00
C PRO A 259 7.29 -14.02 0.80
N PRO A 260 7.80 -12.78 0.90
CA PRO A 260 8.97 -12.51 1.73
C PRO A 260 8.68 -12.88 3.19
N LYS A 261 9.75 -13.14 3.95
CA LYS A 261 9.61 -13.31 5.40
C LYS A 261 9.03 -12.02 5.98
N GLY A 262 7.93 -12.14 6.72
CA GLY A 262 7.29 -11.01 7.37
C GLY A 262 8.12 -10.46 8.54
N PHE A 263 7.75 -9.26 8.97
CA PHE A 263 8.36 -8.53 10.07
C PHE A 263 7.37 -8.41 11.23
N PRO A 264 7.84 -8.22 12.48
CA PRO A 264 6.94 -8.00 13.60
C PRO A 264 6.01 -6.80 13.40
N VAL A 265 4.75 -6.95 13.80
CA VAL A 265 3.80 -5.84 13.87
C VAL A 265 4.29 -4.85 14.95
N PRO A 266 4.38 -3.54 14.67
CA PRO A 266 4.80 -2.56 15.67
C PRO A 266 3.80 -2.47 16.83
N GLU A 267 4.29 -2.61 18.06
CA GLU A 267 3.52 -2.29 19.26
C GLU A 267 3.61 -0.78 19.53
N LEU A 268 2.46 -0.10 19.50
CA LEU A 268 2.39 1.34 19.72
C LEU A 268 2.24 1.64 21.21
N PRO A 269 2.88 2.71 21.73
CA PRO A 269 2.78 3.07 23.13
C PRO A 269 1.37 3.56 23.48
N GLU A 270 1.02 3.49 24.77
CA GLU A 270 -0.14 4.23 25.29
C GLU A 270 0.04 5.74 25.03
N MET A 271 -1.05 6.42 24.70
CA MET A 271 -1.10 7.86 24.43
C MET A 271 -2.13 8.50 25.38
N PRO A 272 -1.71 8.91 26.59
CA PRO A 272 -2.63 9.49 27.58
C PRO A 272 -3.30 10.77 27.10
N ASN A 273 -2.56 11.62 26.39
CA ASN A 273 -3.05 12.84 25.75
C ASN A 273 -4.18 12.58 24.72
N GLU A 274 -4.20 11.40 24.12
CA GLU A 274 -5.26 10.89 23.23
C GLU A 274 -6.25 9.95 23.94
N HIS A 275 -6.12 9.79 25.26
CA HIS A 275 -6.96 8.90 26.06
C HIS A 275 -6.98 7.44 25.57
N SER A 276 -5.88 6.95 24.98
CA SER A 276 -5.78 5.64 24.33
C SER A 276 -4.67 4.77 24.95
N PRO A 277 -4.91 3.48 25.28
CA PRO A 277 -6.16 2.74 25.13
C PRO A 277 -7.19 3.06 26.23
N GLY A 278 -6.87 3.96 27.16
CA GLY A 278 -7.80 4.46 28.19
C GLY A 278 -8.15 3.44 29.28
N LEU A 279 -7.31 2.43 29.50
CA LEU A 279 -7.59 1.34 30.44
C LEU A 279 -7.28 1.67 31.91
N LYS A 280 -6.45 2.69 32.17
CA LYS A 280 -6.04 3.09 33.51
C LYS A 280 -6.76 4.38 33.92
N ASP A 281 -7.14 4.46 35.19
CA ASP A 281 -7.60 5.71 35.79
C ASP A 281 -6.41 6.68 35.84
N MET A 282 -6.59 7.88 35.33
CA MET A 282 -5.53 8.90 35.28
C MET A 282 -5.34 9.60 36.63
N ASP A 283 -6.25 9.40 37.59
CA ASP A 283 -6.18 9.93 38.96
C ASP A 283 -5.46 8.97 39.94
N LEU A 284 -5.06 7.76 39.51
CA LEU A 284 -4.40 6.72 40.31
C LEU A 284 -2.94 6.49 39.91
#